data_AF-A0A1W9QFL5-F1
#
_entry.id   AF-A0A1W9QFL5-F1
#
_cell.length_a   1.000
_cell.length_b   1.000
_cell.length_c   1.000
_cell.angle_alpha   90.00
_cell.angle_beta   90.00
_cell.angle_gamma   90.00
#
_symmetry.space_group_name_H-M   'P 1'
#
loop_
_entity.id
_entity.type
_entity.pdbx_description
1 polymer ?
#
loop_
_entity_poly.entity_id
_entity_poly.type
_entity_poly.pdbx_seq_one_letter_code
_entity_poly.pdbx_strand_id
1 'polypeptide(L)'
;MQLDFSKKQLTIKLVYYGAALSGKTTNLQSLHEAASGDSKGRLMTLDTKDDRTLFFDLLPLTFNDKSGLAVRVKVFTVPGQVIHTSTRRLVVQGADGVAFIADSRLSETDNNTESFLDLQRNLQGQGIELEKMPLVIQFNKRDLPNIRSQAEIAEMAKMGREPVYLAIATKGVGVVPCFVGLLYRTWEQLEATHGLSEKFGFDGPEFVADVAAKLGDPRPLRDILADSVGGGVHGR
;
A
#
# COMPACT_ATOMS: atom_id res chain seq x y z
N MET A 1 -9.96 7.16 -7.15
CA MET A 1 -11.13 6.49 -6.55
C MET A 1 -12.16 6.28 -7.63
N GLN A 2 -12.81 5.12 -7.70
CA GLN A 2 -13.95 4.92 -8.61
C GLN A 2 -15.20 4.60 -7.80
N LEU A 3 -16.27 5.37 -8.02
CA LEU A 3 -17.56 5.15 -7.37
C LEU A 3 -18.59 4.70 -8.40
N ASP A 4 -19.14 3.51 -8.20
CA ASP A 4 -20.26 2.97 -8.97
C ASP A 4 -21.54 3.21 -8.17
N PHE A 5 -22.29 4.26 -8.52
CA PHE A 5 -23.55 4.62 -7.86
C PHE A 5 -24.64 3.56 -8.06
N SER A 6 -24.63 2.84 -9.18
CA SER A 6 -25.64 1.82 -9.47
C SER A 6 -25.49 0.60 -8.57
N LYS A 7 -24.24 0.26 -8.22
CA LYS A 7 -23.91 -0.86 -7.33
C LYS A 7 -23.63 -0.44 -5.90
N LYS A 8 -23.68 0.87 -5.59
CA LYS A 8 -23.16 1.45 -4.35
C LYS A 8 -21.78 0.87 -4.01
N GLN A 9 -20.86 0.91 -4.97
CA GLN A 9 -19.53 0.32 -4.80
C GLN A 9 -18.43 1.37 -4.93
N LEU A 10 -17.59 1.46 -3.91
CA LEU A 10 -16.37 2.27 -3.88
C LEU A 10 -15.17 1.39 -4.20
N THR A 11 -14.33 1.78 -5.16
CA THR A 11 -13.07 1.09 -5.47
C THR A 11 -11.88 1.98 -5.17
N ILE A 12 -10.99 1.48 -4.31
CA ILE A 12 -9.72 2.10 -3.91
C ILE A 12 -8.58 1.35 -4.61
N LYS A 13 -7.71 2.07 -5.31
CA LYS A 13 -6.53 1.53 -5.98
C LYS A 13 -5.27 1.85 -5.18
N LEU A 14 -4.65 0.83 -4.59
CA LEU A 14 -3.35 0.94 -3.93
C LEU A 14 -2.25 0.39 -4.83
N VAL A 15 -1.06 1.00 -4.82
CA VAL A 15 0.08 0.58 -5.65
C VAL A 15 1.30 0.29 -4.80
N TYR A 16 1.89 -0.89 -4.97
CA TYR A 16 3.18 -1.26 -4.38
C TYR A 16 4.27 -0.93 -5.40
N TYR A 17 5.10 0.06 -5.05
CA TYR A 17 6.18 0.60 -5.87
C TYR A 17 7.53 0.38 -5.20
N GLY A 18 8.64 0.45 -5.95
CA GLY A 18 9.98 0.25 -5.40
C GLY A 18 10.90 -0.49 -6.38
N ALA A 19 12.18 -0.58 -6.00
CA ALA A 19 13.23 -1.15 -6.84
C ALA A 19 12.93 -2.61 -7.25
N ALA A 20 13.56 -3.07 -8.32
CA ALA A 20 13.49 -4.47 -8.72
C ALA A 20 13.90 -5.38 -7.54
N LEU A 21 13.21 -6.50 -7.35
CA LEU A 21 13.49 -7.46 -6.28
C LEU A 21 13.36 -6.93 -4.84
N SER A 22 12.85 -5.71 -4.59
CA SER A 22 12.66 -5.19 -3.23
C SER A 22 11.63 -5.97 -2.39
N GLY A 23 10.83 -6.83 -3.03
CA GLY A 23 9.84 -7.70 -2.38
C GLY A 23 8.40 -7.23 -2.52
N LYS A 24 8.10 -6.41 -3.54
CA LYS A 24 6.72 -5.99 -3.89
C LYS A 24 5.80 -7.19 -4.12
N THR A 25 6.17 -8.11 -5.01
CA THR A 25 5.37 -9.31 -5.29
C THR A 25 5.18 -10.19 -4.06
N THR A 26 6.22 -10.34 -3.24
CA THR A 26 6.17 -11.10 -1.99
C THR A 26 5.20 -10.49 -0.98
N ASN A 27 5.12 -9.15 -0.91
CA ASN A 27 4.10 -8.47 -0.09
C ASN A 27 2.68 -8.83 -0.53
N LEU A 28 2.40 -8.76 -1.84
CA LEU A 28 1.09 -9.10 -2.39
C LEU A 28 0.72 -10.58 -2.15
N GLN A 29 1.68 -11.48 -2.31
CA GLN A 29 1.51 -12.91 -1.99
C GLN A 29 1.24 -13.13 -0.50
N SER A 30 2.00 -12.45 0.37
CA SER A 30 1.83 -12.56 1.81
C SER A 30 0.48 -11.99 2.29
N LEU A 31 0.02 -10.86 1.73
CA LEU A 31 -1.32 -10.33 1.98
C LEU A 31 -2.41 -11.31 1.55
N HIS A 32 -2.24 -11.94 0.39
CA HIS A 32 -3.16 -12.96 -0.10
C HIS A 32 -3.23 -14.20 0.82
N GLU A 33 -2.10 -14.62 1.36
CA GLU A 33 -2.01 -15.74 2.29
C GLU A 33 -2.64 -15.42 3.64
N ALA A 34 -2.47 -14.19 4.13
CA ALA A 34 -3.03 -13.70 5.38
C ALA A 34 -4.56 -13.51 5.33
N ALA A 35 -5.11 -13.26 4.15
CA ALA A 35 -6.55 -13.11 3.96
C ALA A 35 -7.32 -14.43 4.14
N SER A 36 -8.54 -14.36 4.66
CA SER A 36 -9.33 -15.53 5.10
C SER A 36 -10.81 -15.49 4.65
N GLY A 37 -11.40 -16.67 4.40
CA GLY A 37 -12.80 -16.78 3.99
C GLY A 37 -13.12 -15.97 2.71
N ASP A 38 -14.23 -15.24 2.73
CA ASP A 38 -14.66 -14.37 1.62
C ASP A 38 -13.72 -13.16 1.40
N SER A 39 -12.84 -12.88 2.37
CA SER A 39 -11.78 -11.88 2.26
C SER A 39 -10.55 -12.39 1.50
N LYS A 40 -10.54 -13.66 1.03
CA LYS A 40 -9.52 -14.28 0.18
C LYS A 40 -9.97 -14.49 -1.28
N GLY A 41 -9.20 -14.00 -2.25
CA GLY A 41 -9.66 -13.68 -3.59
C GLY A 41 -8.56 -13.81 -4.59
N ARG A 42 -8.81 -13.35 -5.81
CA ARG A 42 -7.99 -13.81 -6.92
C ARG A 42 -6.71 -13.00 -7.03
N LEU A 43 -5.60 -13.57 -6.58
CA LEU A 43 -4.28 -13.19 -7.06
C LEU A 43 -4.16 -13.53 -8.54
N MET A 44 -4.01 -12.51 -9.38
CA MET A 44 -3.90 -12.64 -10.83
C MET A 44 -2.54 -12.16 -11.33
N THR A 45 -2.19 -12.58 -12.53
CA THR A 45 -0.98 -12.19 -13.25
C THR A 45 -1.42 -11.84 -14.66
N LEU A 46 -1.17 -10.61 -15.10
CA LEU A 46 -1.44 -10.21 -16.49
C LEU A 46 -0.10 -10.22 -17.22
N ASP A 47 0.14 -11.30 -17.95
CA ASP A 47 1.24 -11.36 -18.89
C ASP A 47 0.76 -10.69 -20.19
N THR A 48 1.38 -9.56 -20.57
CA THR A 48 1.24 -9.00 -21.93
C THR A 48 2.35 -9.57 -22.80
N LYS A 49 2.23 -9.44 -24.13
CA LYS A 49 3.15 -10.06 -25.10
C LYS A 49 4.63 -9.68 -24.89
N ASP A 50 4.90 -8.49 -24.37
CA ASP A 50 6.26 -7.95 -24.19
C ASP A 50 6.56 -7.48 -22.75
N ASP A 51 5.57 -7.52 -21.83
CA ASP A 51 5.73 -7.07 -20.44
C ASP A 51 4.95 -7.98 -19.47
N ARG A 52 5.57 -8.34 -18.36
CA ARG A 52 4.85 -8.99 -17.25
C ARG A 52 4.35 -7.91 -16.30
N THR A 53 3.03 -7.69 -16.23
CA THR A 53 2.41 -6.82 -15.21
C THR A 53 1.68 -7.68 -14.18
N LEU A 54 2.21 -7.76 -12.96
CA LEU A 54 1.52 -8.42 -11.84
C LEU A 54 0.65 -7.42 -11.11
N PHE A 55 -0.66 -7.51 -11.31
CA PHE A 55 -1.63 -6.82 -10.48
C PHE A 55 -2.25 -7.85 -9.54
N PHE A 56 -2.25 -7.53 -8.25
CA PHE A 56 -2.95 -8.33 -7.27
C PHE A 56 -4.32 -7.71 -7.02
N ASP A 57 -5.37 -8.38 -7.48
CA ASP A 57 -6.70 -8.08 -6.94
C ASP A 57 -6.76 -8.67 -5.53
N LEU A 58 -6.47 -7.83 -4.54
CA LEU A 58 -7.10 -8.01 -3.24
C LEU A 58 -8.62 -7.93 -3.49
N LEU A 59 -9.33 -8.77 -2.78
CA LEU A 59 -10.73 -9.09 -2.92
C LEU A 59 -11.63 -7.87 -2.99
N PRO A 60 -12.89 -8.04 -3.45
CA PRO A 60 -13.95 -7.32 -2.76
C PRO A 60 -13.93 -7.70 -1.28
N LEU A 61 -13.30 -6.87 -0.45
CA LEU A 61 -13.59 -6.86 0.97
C LEU A 61 -14.96 -6.20 1.13
N THR A 62 -16.03 -6.97 1.01
CA THR A 62 -17.37 -6.42 1.22
C THR A 62 -17.53 -6.08 2.70
N PHE A 63 -17.68 -4.79 3.01
CA PHE A 63 -18.10 -4.31 4.31
C PHE A 63 -19.60 -4.06 4.21
N ASN A 64 -20.38 -4.87 4.94
CA ASN A 64 -21.80 -4.66 5.07
C ASN A 64 -22.02 -3.81 6.33
N ASP A 65 -21.81 -2.49 6.22
CA ASP A 65 -22.31 -1.56 7.23
C ASP A 65 -23.82 -1.29 7.01
N LYS A 66 -24.41 -0.42 7.83
CA LYS A 66 -25.83 -0.03 7.73
C LYS A 66 -26.17 0.76 6.44
N SER A 67 -25.18 1.20 5.66
CA SER A 67 -25.36 2.00 4.44
C SER A 67 -25.52 1.18 3.16
N GLY A 68 -24.99 -0.05 3.17
CA GLY A 68 -24.93 -0.93 2.00
C GLY A 68 -23.89 -0.51 0.94
N LEU A 69 -22.89 0.30 1.31
CA LEU A 69 -21.76 0.66 0.44
C LEU A 69 -20.70 -0.45 0.44
N ALA A 70 -20.48 -1.09 -0.71
CA ALA A 70 -19.43 -2.08 -0.87
C ALA A 70 -18.08 -1.42 -1.20
N VAL A 71 -17.05 -1.61 -0.38
CA VAL A 71 -15.70 -1.13 -0.69
C VAL A 71 -14.86 -2.25 -1.32
N ARG A 72 -14.10 -1.94 -2.37
CA ARG A 72 -13.17 -2.87 -3.02
C ARG A 72 -11.79 -2.25 -3.04
N VAL A 73 -10.82 -2.91 -2.41
CA VAL A 73 -9.43 -2.48 -2.42
C VAL A 73 -8.67 -3.31 -3.45
N LYS A 74 -8.06 -2.69 -4.45
CA LYS A 74 -7.23 -3.36 -5.46
C LYS A 74 -5.77 -2.98 -5.26
N VAL A 75 -4.84 -3.93 -5.30
CA VAL A 75 -3.43 -3.73 -4.95
C VAL A 75 -2.51 -4.05 -6.13
N PHE A 76 -1.96 -3.06 -6.79
CA PHE A 76 -1.19 -3.26 -8.03
C PHE A 76 0.32 -3.27 -7.77
N THR A 77 1.08 -4.03 -8.55
CA THR A 77 2.53 -3.86 -8.63
C THR A 77 3.06 -4.10 -10.05
N VAL A 78 4.38 -4.01 -10.23
CA VAL A 78 5.07 -4.52 -11.41
C VAL A 78 6.19 -5.45 -10.94
N PRO A 79 6.25 -6.72 -11.40
CA PRO A 79 7.32 -7.66 -11.03
C PRO A 79 8.66 -7.28 -11.64
N GLY A 80 9.73 -7.80 -11.03
CA GLY A 80 11.03 -7.92 -11.68
C GLY A 80 11.70 -6.60 -12.06
N GLN A 81 12.63 -6.69 -13.01
CA GLN A 81 13.22 -5.55 -13.70
C GLN A 81 12.21 -5.07 -14.74
N VAL A 82 11.70 -3.85 -14.58
CA VAL A 82 10.77 -3.31 -15.56
C VAL A 82 11.58 -2.82 -16.75
N ILE A 83 11.43 -3.52 -17.87
CA ILE A 83 12.13 -3.22 -19.12
C ILE A 83 11.65 -1.87 -19.69
N HIS A 84 10.39 -1.47 -19.40
CA HIS A 84 9.79 -0.24 -19.94
C HIS A 84 9.18 0.72 -18.89
N THR A 85 9.60 1.98 -18.94
CA THR A 85 9.06 3.09 -18.12
C THR A 85 7.56 3.33 -18.33
N SER A 86 7.03 3.01 -19.51
CA SER A 86 5.60 3.11 -19.84
C SER A 86 4.72 2.27 -18.91
N THR A 87 5.16 1.06 -18.57
CA THR A 87 4.40 0.13 -17.73
C THR A 87 4.32 0.60 -16.28
N ARG A 88 5.40 1.22 -15.75
CA ARG A 88 5.37 1.85 -14.42
C ARG A 88 4.42 3.05 -14.37
N ARG A 89 4.40 3.88 -15.42
CA ARG A 89 3.47 5.00 -15.54
C ARG A 89 2.02 4.53 -15.51
N LEU A 90 1.68 3.48 -16.27
CA LEU A 90 0.33 2.91 -16.31
C LEU A 90 -0.11 2.34 -14.96
N VAL A 91 0.78 1.66 -14.23
CA VAL A 91 0.43 1.10 -12.91
C VAL A 91 0.13 2.19 -11.89
N VAL A 92 0.91 3.27 -11.87
CA VAL A 92 0.68 4.41 -10.97
C VAL A 92 -0.55 5.22 -11.36
N GLN A 93 -0.98 5.15 -12.63
CA GLN A 93 -2.13 5.92 -13.12
C GLN A 93 -3.40 5.66 -12.33
N GLY A 94 -3.96 6.72 -11.73
CA GLY A 94 -5.18 6.63 -10.93
C GLY A 94 -5.01 5.89 -9.60
N ALA A 95 -3.78 5.77 -9.08
CA ALA A 95 -3.55 5.32 -7.72
C ALA A 95 -4.21 6.27 -6.70
N ASP A 96 -4.81 5.70 -5.67
CA ASP A 96 -5.35 6.40 -4.50
C ASP A 96 -4.34 6.45 -3.36
N GLY A 97 -3.41 5.48 -3.31
CA GLY A 97 -2.31 5.44 -2.37
C GLY A 97 -1.17 4.55 -2.85
N VAL A 98 0.03 4.79 -2.34
CA VAL A 98 1.25 4.07 -2.72
C VAL A 98 1.98 3.52 -1.48
N ALA A 99 2.40 2.25 -1.54
CA ALA A 99 3.41 1.68 -0.63
C ALA A 99 4.74 1.65 -1.37
N PHE A 100 5.74 2.39 -0.87
CA PHE A 100 7.10 2.31 -1.38
C PHE A 100 7.89 1.22 -0.63
N ILE A 101 8.20 0.12 -1.32
CA ILE A 101 8.91 -1.04 -0.77
C ILE A 101 10.40 -0.89 -1.05
N ALA A 102 11.14 -0.51 -0.01
CA ALA A 102 12.59 -0.38 0.00
C ALA A 102 13.27 -1.69 0.43
N ASP A 103 14.36 -2.05 -0.23
CA ASP A 103 15.24 -3.13 0.23
C ASP A 103 16.14 -2.62 1.35
N SER A 104 16.19 -3.31 2.50
CA SER A 104 16.96 -2.85 3.65
C SER A 104 18.48 -2.98 3.50
N ARG A 105 18.98 -3.76 2.53
CA ARG A 105 20.43 -3.95 2.32
C ARG A 105 21.10 -2.62 1.99
N LEU A 106 22.25 -2.36 2.60
CA LEU A 106 23.01 -1.13 2.34
C LEU A 106 23.41 -1.00 0.87
N SER A 107 23.71 -2.12 0.20
CA SER A 107 24.04 -2.18 -1.23
C SER A 107 22.90 -1.78 -2.16
N GLU A 108 21.66 -1.70 -1.67
CA GLU A 108 20.47 -1.37 -2.47
C GLU A 108 20.00 0.08 -2.26
N THR A 109 20.81 0.88 -1.54
CA THR A 109 20.51 2.31 -1.27
C THR A 109 20.27 3.10 -2.54
N ASP A 110 21.16 2.97 -3.51
CA ASP A 110 21.09 3.74 -4.74
C ASP A 110 19.89 3.31 -5.57
N ASN A 111 19.65 1.99 -5.67
CA ASN A 111 18.46 1.44 -6.34
C ASN A 111 17.14 1.91 -5.69
N ASN A 112 17.08 1.96 -4.36
CA ASN A 112 15.93 2.51 -3.66
C ASN A 112 15.74 3.99 -3.99
N THR A 113 16.82 4.78 -3.98
CA THR A 113 16.79 6.22 -4.27
C THR A 113 16.33 6.48 -5.70
N GLU A 114 16.91 5.81 -6.68
CA GLU A 114 16.53 5.90 -8.09
C GLU A 114 15.07 5.51 -8.30
N SER A 115 14.61 4.43 -7.66
CA SER A 115 13.21 4.01 -7.76
C SER A 115 12.24 4.99 -7.12
N PHE A 116 12.63 5.69 -6.06
CA PHE A 116 11.80 6.71 -5.41
C PHE A 116 11.69 7.97 -6.29
N LEU A 117 12.80 8.40 -6.89
CA LEU A 117 12.81 9.50 -7.87
C LEU A 117 12.02 9.15 -9.14
N ASP A 118 12.02 7.88 -9.56
CA ASP A 118 11.18 7.38 -10.65
C ASP A 118 9.69 7.42 -10.29
N LEU A 119 9.30 7.05 -9.06
CA LEU A 119 7.92 7.22 -8.57
C LEU A 119 7.50 8.69 -8.62
N GLN A 120 8.33 9.59 -8.08
CA GLN A 120 8.05 11.03 -8.06
C GLN A 120 7.83 11.58 -9.48
N ARG A 121 8.71 11.25 -10.43
CA ARG A 121 8.57 11.65 -11.84
C ARG A 121 7.30 11.09 -12.49
N ASN A 122 6.92 9.84 -12.17
CA ASN A 122 5.70 9.24 -12.72
C ASN A 122 4.42 9.88 -12.16
N LEU A 123 4.40 10.27 -10.88
CA LEU A 123 3.29 11.02 -10.28
C LEU A 123 3.20 12.44 -10.88
N GLN A 124 4.33 13.14 -10.99
CA GLN A 124 4.39 14.47 -11.61
C GLN A 124 3.92 14.45 -13.06
N GLY A 125 4.28 13.41 -13.83
CA GLY A 125 3.80 13.21 -15.19
C GLY A 125 2.27 13.02 -15.32
N GLN A 126 1.58 12.80 -14.20
CA GLN A 126 0.12 12.72 -14.10
C GLN A 126 -0.50 13.96 -13.43
N GLY A 127 0.30 14.99 -13.14
CA GLY A 127 -0.14 16.19 -12.42
C GLY A 127 -0.35 15.99 -10.92
N ILE A 128 0.21 14.91 -10.34
CA ILE A 128 0.12 14.62 -8.91
C ILE A 128 1.46 14.96 -8.26
N GLU A 129 1.44 15.89 -7.32
CA GLU A 129 2.56 16.12 -6.41
C GLU A 129 2.72 14.92 -5.47
N LEU A 130 3.95 14.47 -5.23
CA LEU A 130 4.24 13.40 -4.28
C LEU A 130 3.66 13.73 -2.90
N GLU A 131 3.66 15.02 -2.57
CA GLU A 131 3.13 15.60 -1.36
C GLU A 131 1.63 15.31 -1.17
N LYS A 132 0.87 15.24 -2.25
CA LYS A 132 -0.58 15.02 -2.20
C LYS A 132 -0.98 13.55 -2.29
N MET A 133 -0.03 12.66 -2.58
CA MET A 133 -0.26 11.22 -2.66
C MET A 133 -0.16 10.57 -1.28
N PRO A 134 -1.20 9.86 -0.79
CA PRO A 134 -1.08 8.99 0.37
C PRO A 134 0.04 7.97 0.16
N LEU A 135 1.07 8.05 0.98
CA LEU A 135 2.31 7.28 0.82
C LEU A 135 2.72 6.68 2.17
N VAL A 136 3.13 5.41 2.15
CA VAL A 136 3.87 4.77 3.25
C VAL A 136 5.18 4.19 2.69
N ILE A 137 6.18 4.08 3.55
CA ILE A 137 7.45 3.44 3.21
C ILE A 137 7.56 2.14 3.99
N GLN A 138 7.99 1.07 3.32
CA GLN A 138 8.29 -0.21 3.96
C GLN A 138 9.76 -0.56 3.73
N PHE A 139 10.54 -0.71 4.79
CA PHE A 139 11.87 -1.32 4.73
C PHE A 139 11.73 -2.82 4.89
N ASN A 140 11.76 -3.53 3.76
CA ASN A 140 11.61 -4.97 3.68
C ASN A 140 12.97 -5.68 3.81
N LYS A 141 12.95 -7.02 3.99
CA LYS A 141 14.13 -7.88 4.13
C LYS A 141 14.95 -7.62 5.40
N ARG A 142 14.27 -7.35 6.51
CA ARG A 142 14.89 -7.10 7.82
C ARG A 142 15.63 -8.30 8.41
N ASP A 143 15.51 -9.46 7.79
CA ASP A 143 16.17 -10.72 8.15
C ASP A 143 17.55 -10.91 7.49
N LEU A 144 17.93 -10.06 6.53
CA LEU A 144 19.22 -10.17 5.84
C LEU A 144 20.38 -9.52 6.61
N PRO A 145 21.64 -9.97 6.38
CA PRO A 145 22.81 -9.28 6.90
C PRO A 145 23.08 -7.97 6.15
N ASN A 146 23.92 -7.11 6.71
CA ASN A 146 24.37 -5.84 6.10
C ASN A 146 23.21 -4.92 5.68
N ILE A 147 22.20 -4.85 6.53
CA ILE A 147 21.04 -3.98 6.37
C ILE A 147 21.21 -2.70 7.20
N ARG A 148 20.54 -1.62 6.79
CA ARG A 148 20.38 -0.43 7.64
C ARG A 148 19.79 -0.83 8.98
N SER A 149 20.31 -0.29 10.08
CA SER A 149 19.76 -0.55 11.41
C SER A 149 18.36 0.06 11.57
N GLN A 150 17.58 -0.46 12.52
CA GLN A 150 16.27 0.10 12.84
C GLN A 150 16.39 1.55 13.35
N ALA A 151 17.43 1.86 14.11
CA ALA A 151 17.69 3.21 14.61
C ALA A 151 17.93 4.20 13.47
N GLU A 152 18.77 3.85 12.49
CA GLU A 152 19.01 4.69 11.31
C GLU A 152 17.71 4.91 10.51
N ILE A 153 16.90 3.86 10.31
CA ILE A 153 15.61 3.98 9.61
C ILE A 153 14.66 4.89 10.38
N ALA A 154 14.60 4.78 11.71
CA ALA A 154 13.76 5.64 12.54
C ALA A 154 14.21 7.11 12.48
N GLU A 155 15.51 7.40 12.49
CA GLU A 155 16.02 8.77 12.29
C GLU A 155 15.70 9.31 10.90
N MET A 156 15.84 8.49 9.86
CA MET A 156 15.41 8.85 8.50
C MET A 156 13.90 9.15 8.45
N ALA A 157 13.08 8.34 9.13
CA ALA A 157 11.64 8.49 9.18
C ALA A 157 11.20 9.79 9.87
N LYS A 158 11.97 10.33 10.82
CA LYS A 158 11.69 11.63 11.46
C LYS A 158 11.84 12.82 10.51
N MET A 159 12.69 12.70 9.50
CA MET A 159 12.87 13.73 8.47
C MET A 159 11.77 13.69 7.41
N GLY A 160 11.12 12.53 7.26
CA GLY A 160 9.98 12.34 6.37
C GLY A 160 8.64 12.59 7.06
N ARG A 161 7.57 12.56 6.27
CA ARG A 161 6.19 12.71 6.74
C ARG A 161 5.41 11.40 6.59
N GLU A 162 5.96 10.45 5.85
CA GLU A 162 5.37 9.16 5.55
C GLU A 162 5.65 8.17 6.68
N PRO A 163 4.61 7.46 7.19
CA PRO A 163 4.82 6.34 8.09
C PRO A 163 5.77 5.31 7.48
N VAL A 164 6.71 4.85 8.30
CA VAL A 164 7.73 3.88 7.92
C VAL A 164 7.49 2.58 8.66
N TYR A 165 7.34 1.47 7.93
CA TYR A 165 7.15 0.13 8.48
C TYR A 165 8.37 -0.74 8.21
N LEU A 166 8.66 -1.67 9.12
CA LEU A 166 9.69 -2.69 8.95
C LEU A 166 9.03 -4.01 8.57
N ALA A 167 9.60 -4.75 7.61
CA ALA A 167 8.98 -5.99 7.15
C ALA A 167 9.97 -7.11 6.80
N ILE A 168 9.48 -8.34 6.96
CA ILE A 168 10.05 -9.55 6.36
C ILE A 168 8.93 -10.20 5.56
N ALA A 169 8.73 -9.74 4.32
CA ALA A 169 7.57 -10.14 3.51
C ALA A 169 7.48 -11.67 3.31
N THR A 170 8.61 -12.37 3.25
CA THR A 170 8.69 -13.84 3.14
C THR A 170 8.15 -14.57 4.37
N LYS A 171 8.02 -13.88 5.50
CA LYS A 171 7.49 -14.41 6.77
C LYS A 171 6.18 -13.73 7.19
N GLY A 172 5.62 -12.85 6.34
CA GLY A 172 4.45 -12.03 6.64
C GLY A 172 4.63 -10.95 7.71
N VAL A 173 5.81 -10.83 8.32
CA VAL A 173 6.08 -9.84 9.37
C VAL A 173 6.03 -8.43 8.78
N GLY A 174 5.21 -7.56 9.38
CA GLY A 174 5.09 -6.14 9.00
C GLY A 174 4.31 -5.88 7.70
N VAL A 175 3.85 -6.93 7.01
CA VAL A 175 3.10 -6.80 5.75
C VAL A 175 1.70 -6.22 5.99
N VAL A 176 0.94 -6.81 6.92
CA VAL A 176 -0.42 -6.34 7.26
C VAL A 176 -0.39 -4.95 7.90
N PRO A 177 0.46 -4.65 8.90
CA PRO A 177 0.54 -3.29 9.46
C PRO A 177 0.87 -2.22 8.42
N CYS A 178 1.81 -2.50 7.50
CA CYS A 178 2.14 -1.58 6.43
C CYS A 178 0.96 -1.31 5.49
N PHE A 179 0.24 -2.38 5.10
CA PHE A 179 -0.96 -2.26 4.27
C PHE A 179 -2.07 -1.48 4.97
N VAL A 180 -2.34 -1.77 6.24
CA VAL A 180 -3.34 -1.08 7.07
C VAL A 180 -2.99 0.40 7.20
N GLY A 181 -1.72 0.72 7.46
CA GLY A 181 -1.21 2.09 7.47
C GLY A 181 -1.47 2.83 6.16
N LEU A 182 -1.21 2.19 5.01
CA LEU A 182 -1.49 2.79 3.71
C LEU A 182 -2.99 3.01 3.50
N LEU A 183 -3.81 2.01 3.81
CA LEU A 183 -5.25 2.08 3.61
C LEU A 183 -5.87 3.16 4.49
N TYR A 184 -5.44 3.27 5.74
CA TYR A 184 -5.86 4.31 6.67
C TYR A 184 -5.57 5.71 6.12
N ARG A 185 -4.32 5.99 5.70
CA ARG A 185 -3.95 7.29 5.11
C ARG A 185 -4.71 7.59 3.82
N THR A 186 -4.90 6.58 2.99
CA THR A 186 -5.67 6.70 1.75
C THR A 186 -7.12 7.07 2.07
N TRP A 187 -7.70 6.41 3.08
CA TRP A 187 -9.05 6.72 3.54
C TRP A 187 -9.15 8.14 4.10
N GLU A 188 -8.25 8.57 4.98
CA GLU A 188 -8.25 9.94 5.53
C GLU A 188 -8.22 11.00 4.41
N GLN A 189 -7.39 10.79 3.39
CA GLN A 189 -7.34 11.69 2.24
C GLN A 189 -8.65 11.70 1.44
N LEU A 190 -9.24 10.52 1.19
CA LEU A 190 -10.52 10.41 0.48
C LEU A 190 -11.66 11.04 1.27
N GLU A 191 -11.66 10.87 2.59
CA GLU A 191 -12.63 11.46 3.50
C GLU A 191 -12.53 12.99 3.48
N ALA A 192 -11.33 13.54 3.64
CA ALA A 192 -11.10 14.98 3.59
C ALA A 192 -11.50 15.60 2.23
N THR A 193 -11.37 14.84 1.15
CA THR A 193 -11.67 15.32 -0.21
C THR A 193 -13.15 15.18 -0.58
N HIS A 194 -13.83 14.15 -0.07
CA HIS A 194 -15.16 13.76 -0.55
C HIS A 194 -16.25 13.71 0.50
N GLY A 195 -15.94 13.75 1.80
CA GLY A 195 -16.91 13.61 2.90
C GLY A 195 -17.69 12.30 2.80
N LEU A 196 -16.99 11.18 2.69
CA LEU A 196 -17.62 9.87 2.46
C LEU A 196 -18.44 9.44 3.68
N SER A 197 -17.98 9.74 4.90
CA SER A 197 -18.70 9.40 6.14
C SER A 197 -20.06 10.08 6.19
N GLU A 198 -20.14 11.38 5.84
CA GLU A 198 -21.42 12.11 5.82
C GLU A 198 -22.34 11.63 4.70
N LYS A 199 -21.78 11.37 3.50
CA LYS A 199 -22.57 10.99 2.32
C LYS A 199 -23.12 9.58 2.39
N PHE A 200 -22.36 8.67 3.00
CA PHE A 200 -22.68 7.25 3.01
C PHE A 200 -22.89 6.69 4.41
N GLY A 201 -22.67 7.43 5.49
CA GLY A 201 -22.81 6.90 6.86
C GLY A 201 -21.75 5.85 7.21
N PHE A 202 -20.56 5.99 6.62
CA PHE A 202 -19.48 5.01 6.65
C PHE A 202 -18.42 5.41 7.69
N ASP A 203 -18.10 4.52 8.64
CA ASP A 203 -17.01 4.75 9.60
C ASP A 203 -15.68 4.23 9.03
N GLY A 204 -14.82 5.15 8.63
CA GLY A 204 -13.51 4.87 8.07
C GLY A 204 -12.61 4.02 9.00
N PRO A 205 -12.33 4.48 10.22
CA PRO A 205 -11.58 3.70 11.21
C PRO A 205 -12.15 2.29 11.45
N GLU A 206 -13.46 2.13 11.58
CA GLU A 206 -14.10 0.82 11.76
C GLU A 206 -13.88 -0.06 10.52
N PHE A 207 -14.04 0.49 9.32
CA PHE A 207 -13.72 -0.18 8.06
C PHE A 207 -12.28 -0.68 8.04
N VAL A 208 -11.31 0.19 8.31
CA VAL A 208 -9.88 -0.19 8.28
C VAL A 208 -9.58 -1.25 9.34
N ALA A 209 -10.21 -1.19 10.51
CA ALA A 209 -10.07 -2.20 11.55
C ALA A 209 -10.63 -3.57 11.11
N ASP A 210 -11.81 -3.61 10.49
CA ASP A 210 -12.39 -4.87 9.99
C ASP A 210 -11.56 -5.43 8.81
N VAL A 211 -10.96 -4.58 7.97
CA VAL A 211 -9.95 -5.01 6.98
C VAL A 211 -8.78 -5.71 7.66
N ALA A 212 -8.22 -5.12 8.72
CA ALA A 212 -7.07 -5.67 9.43
C ALA A 212 -7.40 -7.04 10.06
N ALA A 213 -8.56 -7.15 10.71
CA ALA A 213 -9.04 -8.39 11.30
C ALA A 213 -9.20 -9.50 10.24
N LYS A 214 -9.76 -9.16 9.06
CA LYS A 214 -9.89 -10.07 7.91
C LYS A 214 -8.56 -10.52 7.31
N LEU A 215 -7.48 -9.77 7.55
CA LEU A 215 -6.10 -10.09 7.19
C LEU A 215 -5.33 -10.75 8.34
N GLY A 216 -6.01 -11.19 9.40
CA GLY A 216 -5.41 -11.93 10.50
C GLY A 216 -4.78 -11.08 11.61
N ASP A 217 -5.02 -9.77 11.64
CA ASP A 217 -4.56 -8.87 12.70
C ASP A 217 -5.75 -8.21 13.42
N PRO A 218 -6.30 -8.85 14.49
CA PRO A 218 -7.46 -8.35 15.22
C PRO A 218 -7.11 -7.31 16.30
N ARG A 219 -5.87 -6.83 16.36
CA ARG A 219 -5.45 -5.82 17.34
C ARG A 219 -6.23 -4.51 17.12
N PRO A 220 -6.38 -3.65 18.15
CA PRO A 220 -6.93 -2.32 17.97
C PRO A 220 -6.18 -1.55 16.86
N LEU A 221 -6.90 -0.84 15.99
CA LEU A 221 -6.32 -0.13 14.85
C LEU A 221 -5.15 0.78 15.25
N ARG A 222 -5.26 1.49 16.36
CA ARG A 222 -4.20 2.37 16.88
C ARG A 222 -2.89 1.60 17.15
N ASP A 223 -2.98 0.35 17.61
CA ASP A 223 -1.83 -0.47 17.97
C ASP A 223 -1.15 -0.99 16.68
N ILE A 224 -1.94 -1.31 15.64
CA ILE A 224 -1.43 -1.68 14.32
C ILE A 224 -0.73 -0.50 13.65
N LEU A 225 -1.33 0.69 13.70
CA LEU A 225 -0.73 1.91 13.16
C LEU A 225 0.55 2.32 13.92
N ALA A 226 0.64 1.99 15.21
CA ALA A 226 1.82 2.23 16.04
C ALA A 226 3.02 1.31 15.73
N ASP A 227 2.84 0.25 14.91
CA ASP A 227 3.97 -0.57 14.44
C ASP A 227 4.92 0.20 13.49
N SER A 228 4.52 1.39 13.01
CA SER A 228 5.44 2.26 12.28
C SER A 228 6.59 2.74 13.18
N VAL A 229 7.80 2.77 12.62
CA VAL A 229 9.03 3.19 13.33
C VAL A 229 9.33 4.68 13.20
N GLY A 230 8.38 5.46 12.67
CA GLY A 230 8.47 6.90 12.48
C GLY A 230 7.62 7.38 11.31
N GLY A 231 7.64 8.70 11.06
CA GLY A 231 6.74 9.37 10.13
C GLY A 231 5.41 9.78 10.74
N GLY A 232 4.67 10.65 10.07
CA GLY A 232 3.40 11.17 10.57
C GLY A 232 2.27 10.15 10.43
N VAL A 233 1.99 9.40 11.50
CA VAL A 233 0.78 8.57 11.64
C VAL A 233 -0.46 9.43 11.96
N HIS A 234 -0.23 10.63 12.47
CA HIS A 234 -1.25 11.62 12.75
C HIS A 234 -0.97 12.87 11.91
N GLY A 235 -1.93 13.22 11.04
CA GLY A 235 -1.92 14.50 10.36
C GLY A 235 -1.71 15.62 11.37
N ARG A 236 -0.78 16.52 11.06
CA ARG A 236 -0.83 17.87 11.61
C ARG A 236 -1.76 18.71 10.75
#